data_AF-A0A662GN88-F1
#
_entry.id   AF-A0A662GN88-F1
#
_cell.length_a   1.000
_cell.length_b   1.000
_cell.length_c   1.000
_cell.angle_alpha   90.00
_cell.angle_beta   90.00
_cell.angle_gamma   90.00
#
_symmetry.space_group_name_H-M   'P 1'
#
loop_
_entity.id
_entity.type
_entity.pdbx_description
1 polymer ?
#
loop_
_entity_poly.entity_id
_entity_poly.type
_entity_poly.pdbx_seq_one_letter_code
_entity_poly.pdbx_strand_id
1 'polypeptide(L)'
;MLGTIFIQEEDEAFKKAGSFIYDKNCENVYNFLVRIFSLKKSFTDNISGVILLLNGKEKLVVNSNLIKNYVIPISRYIYNLRHEAIFDNRNYFFLNELIENNFELSSLLKALPKHIQKLVLSFQKALTIMEYRAFESVKNDNIGKRRKVRRNYNVYCYNIKITESPDYEDRYYVKPFTDLVDVIFCYKSLGDIMIEYDRRRYLKEVAVSEFDEIVDHRLEIFRYLAENFCPDVLSLLSTEKIKKLAYLSTFCSLKVTRIMPFLLDDRVQEFYQDAPNTNIYLDHEIYGRCRSNIALSKK
;
A
#
# COMPACT_ATOMS: atom_id res chain seq x y z
N MET A 1 -11.52 -14.52 2.35
CA MET A 1 -11.01 -15.07 1.07
C MET A 1 -9.76 -14.33 0.65
N LEU A 2 -8.75 -15.03 0.12
CA LEU A 2 -7.57 -14.36 -0.42
C LEU A 2 -7.84 -13.94 -1.86
N GLY A 3 -7.56 -12.68 -2.16
CA GLY A 3 -7.73 -12.11 -3.49
C GLY A 3 -6.50 -11.36 -3.97
N THR A 4 -6.51 -10.98 -5.24
CA THR A 4 -5.53 -10.07 -5.84
C THR A 4 -6.26 -8.92 -6.50
N ILE A 5 -5.83 -7.69 -6.21
CA ILE A 5 -6.38 -6.48 -6.81
C ILE A 5 -5.47 -6.01 -7.93
N PHE A 6 -6.06 -5.74 -9.08
CA PHE A 6 -5.44 -5.12 -10.23
C PHE A 6 -6.08 -3.76 -10.46
N ILE A 7 -5.24 -2.76 -10.71
CA ILE A 7 -5.66 -1.37 -10.92
C ILE A 7 -5.15 -0.94 -12.29
N GLN A 8 -6.01 -0.24 -13.01
CA GLN A 8 -5.68 0.45 -14.25
C GLN A 8 -5.63 1.95 -13.97
N GLU A 9 -4.53 2.60 -14.35
CA GLU A 9 -4.39 4.05 -14.33
C GLU A 9 -4.40 4.53 -15.80
N GLU A 10 -5.32 5.43 -16.16
CA GLU A 10 -5.50 5.92 -17.54
C GLU A 10 -5.69 4.79 -18.58
N ASP A 11 -5.10 4.96 -19.77
CA ASP A 11 -5.07 3.98 -20.87
C ASP A 11 -3.93 2.95 -20.70
N GLU A 12 -3.30 2.86 -19.53
CA GLU A 12 -2.28 1.84 -19.27
C GLU A 12 -2.89 0.45 -19.09
N ALA A 13 -2.06 -0.60 -19.15
CA ALA A 13 -2.49 -1.95 -18.82
C ALA A 13 -2.75 -2.12 -17.30
N PHE A 14 -3.68 -3.01 -16.95
CA PHE A 14 -3.91 -3.40 -15.55
C PHE A 14 -2.62 -3.91 -14.88
N LYS A 15 -2.25 -3.29 -13.76
CA LYS A 15 -1.09 -3.68 -12.94
C LYS A 15 -1.57 -4.31 -11.63
N LYS A 16 -0.91 -5.39 -11.18
CA LYS A 16 -1.17 -5.97 -9.85
C LYS A 16 -0.79 -4.94 -8.78
N ALA A 17 -1.76 -4.51 -7.98
CA ALA A 17 -1.54 -3.59 -6.87
C ALA A 17 -1.17 -4.34 -5.58
N GLY A 18 -1.74 -5.53 -5.33
CA GLY A 18 -1.43 -6.33 -4.15
C GLY A 18 -2.36 -7.52 -3.98
N SER A 19 -2.12 -8.31 -2.94
CA SER A 19 -3.07 -9.28 -2.40
C SER A 19 -3.99 -8.62 -1.37
N PHE A 20 -5.14 -9.20 -1.09
CA PHE A 20 -6.04 -8.73 -0.05
C PHE A 20 -6.76 -9.90 0.62
N ILE A 21 -7.29 -9.63 1.81
CA ILE A 21 -8.22 -10.52 2.50
C ILE A 21 -9.60 -9.86 2.38
N TYR A 22 -10.54 -10.56 1.75
CA TYR A 22 -11.91 -10.08 1.54
C TYR A 22 -12.90 -11.04 2.15
N ASP A 23 -13.81 -10.52 2.97
CA ASP A 23 -14.94 -11.27 3.48
C ASP A 23 -16.18 -11.02 2.63
N LYS A 24 -16.52 -11.99 1.78
CA LYS A 24 -17.69 -11.92 0.89
C LYS A 24 -19.01 -11.79 1.66
N ASN A 25 -19.06 -12.25 2.91
CA ASN A 25 -20.31 -12.27 3.68
C ASN A 25 -20.56 -10.94 4.41
N CYS A 26 -19.54 -10.08 4.53
CA CYS A 26 -19.59 -8.91 5.40
C CYS A 26 -19.41 -7.58 4.66
N GLU A 27 -18.86 -7.56 3.44
CA GLU A 27 -18.47 -6.30 2.79
C GLU A 27 -19.05 -6.13 1.39
N ASN A 28 -19.83 -5.06 1.21
CA ASN A 28 -20.07 -4.49 -0.11
C ASN A 28 -18.70 -4.19 -0.76
N VAL A 29 -18.47 -4.71 -1.97
CA VAL A 29 -17.20 -4.54 -2.70
C VAL A 29 -16.75 -3.08 -2.78
N TYR A 30 -17.70 -2.15 -2.87
CA TYR A 30 -17.39 -0.73 -2.90
C TYR A 30 -16.97 -0.18 -1.54
N ASN A 31 -17.54 -0.65 -0.43
CA ASN A 31 -17.09 -0.27 0.91
C ASN A 31 -15.66 -0.80 1.15
N PHE A 32 -15.39 -2.03 0.72
CA PHE A 32 -14.05 -2.61 0.74
C PHE A 32 -13.03 -1.77 -0.07
N LEU A 33 -13.40 -1.35 -1.28
CA LEU A 33 -12.55 -0.46 -2.09
C LEU A 33 -12.41 0.92 -1.43
N VAL A 34 -13.48 1.47 -0.86
CA VAL A 34 -13.45 2.74 -0.14
C VAL A 34 -12.44 2.68 1.01
N ARG A 35 -12.50 1.61 1.82
CA ARG A 35 -11.57 1.31 2.90
C ARG A 35 -10.14 1.27 2.39
N ILE A 36 -9.83 0.39 1.43
CA ILE A 36 -8.45 0.21 0.94
C ILE A 36 -7.93 1.49 0.31
N PHE A 37 -8.75 2.15 -0.50
CA PHE A 37 -8.33 3.37 -1.18
C PHE A 37 -8.21 4.58 -0.24
N SER A 38 -8.79 4.51 0.96
CA SER A 38 -8.57 5.54 1.99
C SER A 38 -7.22 5.45 2.69
N LEU A 39 -6.39 4.43 2.42
CA LEU A 39 -5.07 4.26 3.06
C LEU A 39 -3.95 5.06 2.37
N LYS A 40 -4.18 5.55 1.15
CA LYS A 40 -3.16 6.23 0.33
C LYS A 40 -3.62 7.65 -0.02
N LYS A 41 -2.79 8.64 0.31
CA LYS A 41 -3.06 10.08 0.06
C LYS A 41 -3.40 10.38 -1.39
N SER A 42 -2.53 9.92 -2.27
CA SER A 42 -2.61 10.08 -3.71
C SER A 42 -2.92 8.73 -4.33
N PHE A 43 -4.19 8.35 -4.31
CA PHE A 43 -4.68 7.69 -5.51
C PHE A 43 -4.54 8.67 -6.65
N THR A 44 -3.94 8.19 -7.73
CA THR A 44 -3.97 8.91 -8.99
C THR A 44 -5.44 9.23 -9.24
N ASP A 45 -5.75 10.50 -9.52
CA ASP A 45 -7.10 10.91 -9.97
C ASP A 45 -7.57 10.15 -11.23
N ASN A 46 -6.71 9.26 -11.74
CA ASN A 46 -6.75 8.63 -13.03
C ASN A 46 -6.99 7.11 -12.94
N ILE A 47 -7.41 6.54 -11.81
CA ILE A 47 -7.87 5.14 -11.82
C ILE A 47 -9.06 5.05 -12.79
N SER A 48 -8.84 4.30 -13.88
CA SER A 48 -9.81 4.06 -14.94
C SER A 48 -10.48 2.69 -14.81
N GLY A 49 -9.95 1.79 -13.98
CA GLY A 49 -10.52 0.46 -13.78
C GLY A 49 -9.94 -0.30 -12.58
N VAL A 50 -10.75 -1.19 -11.99
CA VAL A 50 -10.33 -2.12 -10.94
C VAL A 50 -10.85 -3.51 -11.25
N ILE A 51 -9.98 -4.50 -11.09
CA ILE A 51 -10.32 -5.92 -11.19
C ILE A 51 -9.90 -6.61 -9.89
N LEU A 52 -10.84 -7.35 -9.30
CA LEU A 52 -10.59 -8.22 -8.16
C LEU A 52 -10.59 -9.68 -8.63
N LEU A 53 -9.49 -10.39 -8.39
CA LEU A 53 -9.38 -11.82 -8.63
C LEU A 53 -9.47 -12.56 -7.29
N LEU A 54 -10.59 -13.21 -7.02
CA LEU A 54 -10.87 -13.92 -5.77
C LEU A 54 -10.51 -15.40 -5.89
N ASN A 55 -9.76 -15.91 -4.91
CA ASN A 55 -9.27 -17.30 -4.86
C ASN A 55 -8.59 -17.78 -6.16
N GLY A 56 -8.07 -16.86 -6.96
CA GLY A 56 -7.44 -17.15 -8.27
C GLY A 56 -8.40 -17.66 -9.36
N LYS A 57 -9.72 -17.57 -9.15
CA LYS A 57 -10.73 -18.17 -10.05
C LYS A 57 -11.83 -17.21 -10.47
N GLU A 58 -12.31 -16.39 -9.55
CA GLU A 58 -13.42 -15.48 -9.83
C GLU A 58 -12.90 -14.08 -10.11
N LYS A 59 -13.22 -13.55 -11.29
CA LYS A 59 -12.86 -12.19 -11.70
C LYS A 59 -14.07 -11.28 -11.53
N LEU A 60 -13.93 -10.27 -10.70
CA LEU A 60 -14.90 -9.20 -10.53
C LEU A 60 -14.34 -7.92 -11.14
N VAL A 61 -14.99 -7.44 -12.20
CA VAL A 61 -14.68 -6.16 -12.85
C VAL A 61 -15.55 -5.09 -12.21
N VAL A 62 -14.91 -4.09 -11.62
CA VAL A 62 -15.62 -3.02 -10.92
C VAL A 62 -15.94 -1.90 -11.92
N ASN A 63 -17.13 -1.32 -11.80
CA ASN A 63 -17.57 -0.25 -12.69
C ASN A 63 -16.68 1.01 -12.55
N SER A 64 -16.00 1.38 -13.63
CA SER A 64 -15.07 2.52 -13.68
C SER A 64 -15.73 3.87 -13.36
N ASN A 65 -16.97 4.08 -13.84
CA ASN A 65 -17.73 5.29 -13.54
C ASN A 65 -18.05 5.39 -12.05
N LEU A 66 -18.39 4.26 -11.40
CA LEU A 66 -18.62 4.26 -9.95
C LEU A 66 -17.34 4.51 -9.17
N ILE A 67 -16.22 3.94 -9.61
CA ILE A 67 -14.91 4.18 -9.00
C ILE A 67 -14.55 5.66 -9.04
N LYS A 68 -14.56 6.25 -10.24
CA LYS A 68 -14.11 7.63 -10.47
C LYS A 68 -15.01 8.65 -9.79
N ASN A 69 -16.33 8.47 -9.88
CA ASN A 69 -17.29 9.50 -9.42
C ASN A 69 -17.65 9.37 -7.95
N TYR A 70 -17.48 8.21 -7.33
CA TYR A 70 -17.93 7.97 -5.94
C TYR A 70 -16.86 7.36 -5.04
N VAL A 71 -16.25 6.23 -5.44
CA VAL A 71 -15.29 5.53 -4.57
C VAL A 71 -14.08 6.43 -4.28
N ILE A 72 -13.42 6.99 -5.29
CA ILE A 72 -12.23 7.83 -5.09
C ILE A 72 -12.54 9.07 -4.25
N PRO A 73 -13.59 9.87 -4.55
CA PRO A 73 -13.92 11.03 -3.73
C PRO A 73 -14.27 10.67 -2.27
N ILE A 74 -15.00 9.58 -2.04
CA ILE A 74 -15.30 9.11 -0.68
C ILE A 74 -14.03 8.64 0.03
N SER A 75 -13.18 7.86 -0.64
CA SER A 75 -11.88 7.43 -0.10
C SER A 75 -10.97 8.59 0.25
N ARG A 76 -10.95 9.67 -0.54
CA ARG A 76 -10.20 10.89 -0.24
C ARG A 76 -10.69 11.57 1.03
N TYR A 77 -12.01 11.68 1.19
CA TYR A 77 -12.60 12.20 2.42
C TYR A 77 -12.17 11.37 3.63
N ILE A 78 -12.23 10.04 3.52
CA ILE A 78 -11.85 9.14 4.62
C ILE A 78 -10.34 9.16 4.87
N TYR A 79 -9.51 9.31 3.83
CA TYR A 79 -8.07 9.49 4.01
C TYR A 79 -7.79 10.73 4.88
N ASN A 80 -8.46 11.85 4.59
CA ASN A 80 -8.33 13.06 5.39
C ASN A 80 -8.85 12.85 6.82
N LEU A 81 -9.98 12.15 6.99
CA LEU A 81 -10.47 11.76 8.31
C LEU A 81 -9.44 10.94 9.09
N ARG A 82 -8.84 9.93 8.47
CA ARG A 82 -7.78 9.09 9.06
C ARG A 82 -6.56 9.91 9.44
N HIS A 83 -6.15 10.85 8.59
CA HIS A 83 -5.03 11.75 8.86
C HIS A 83 -5.32 12.67 10.06
N GLU A 84 -6.48 13.30 10.08
CA GLU A 84 -6.89 14.21 11.17
C GLU A 84 -7.18 13.47 12.47
N ALA A 85 -7.56 12.18 12.43
CA ALA A 85 -7.75 11.34 13.62
C ALA A 85 -6.48 11.23 14.49
N ILE A 86 -5.30 11.44 13.90
CA ILE A 86 -4.01 11.46 14.60
C ILE A 86 -3.90 12.69 15.52
N PHE A 87 -4.57 13.78 15.17
CA PHE A 87 -4.44 15.07 15.84
C PHE A 87 -5.72 15.53 16.56
N ASP A 88 -6.88 14.92 16.28
CA ASP A 88 -8.17 15.24 16.88
C ASP A 88 -8.94 13.97 17.30
N ASN A 89 -9.26 13.90 18.60
CA ASN A 89 -9.95 12.74 19.17
C ASN A 89 -11.35 12.51 18.61
N ARG A 90 -12.08 13.56 18.18
CA ARG A 90 -13.43 13.38 17.61
C ARG A 90 -13.36 12.68 16.27
N ASN A 91 -12.38 13.06 15.44
CA ASN A 91 -12.11 12.36 14.18
C ASN A 91 -11.68 10.91 14.42
N TYR A 92 -10.89 10.65 15.46
CA TYR A 92 -10.53 9.29 15.87
C TYR A 92 -11.76 8.44 16.27
N PHE A 93 -12.64 8.98 17.13
CA PHE A 93 -13.87 8.27 17.51
C PHE A 93 -14.78 8.00 16.31
N PHE A 94 -14.94 8.99 15.43
CA PHE A 94 -15.73 8.82 14.21
C PHE A 94 -15.10 7.79 13.25
N LEU A 95 -13.78 7.75 13.12
CA LEU A 95 -13.09 6.73 12.34
C LEU A 95 -13.32 5.32 12.91
N ASN A 96 -13.26 5.14 14.23
CA ASN A 96 -13.53 3.85 14.86
C ASN A 96 -14.97 3.40 14.64
N GLU A 97 -15.94 4.30 14.78
CA GLU A 97 -17.34 4.01 14.45
C GLU A 97 -17.50 3.60 12.98
N LEU A 98 -16.79 4.25 12.05
CA LEU A 98 -16.79 3.88 10.63
C LEU A 98 -16.19 2.49 10.38
N ILE A 99 -15.12 2.13 11.11
CA ILE A 99 -14.48 0.81 11.03
C ILE A 99 -15.41 -0.28 11.58
N GLU A 100 -16.04 -0.05 12.73
CA GLU A 100 -17.03 -0.96 13.31
C GLU A 100 -18.23 -1.20 12.38
N ASN A 101 -18.61 -0.18 11.60
CA ASN A 101 -19.64 -0.26 10.57
C ASN A 101 -19.12 -0.73 9.19
N ASN A 102 -17.93 -1.34 9.10
CA ASN A 102 -17.35 -1.85 7.84
C ASN A 102 -17.36 -0.84 6.68
N PHE A 103 -17.08 0.44 6.99
CA PHE A 103 -17.09 1.53 6.01
C PHE A 103 -18.43 1.70 5.29
N GLU A 104 -19.54 1.31 5.93
CA GLU A 104 -20.88 1.61 5.45
C GLU A 104 -21.27 3.06 5.81
N LEU A 105 -20.88 4.03 4.98
CA LEU A 105 -21.18 5.45 5.25
C LEU A 105 -22.68 5.76 5.33
N SER A 106 -23.55 4.90 4.80
CA SER A 106 -24.99 5.06 4.88
C SER A 106 -25.54 4.98 6.29
N SER A 107 -24.96 4.16 7.17
CA SER A 107 -25.37 4.07 8.57
C SER A 107 -25.01 5.34 9.36
N LEU A 108 -23.97 6.06 8.92
CA LEU A 108 -23.43 7.26 9.58
C LEU A 108 -23.77 8.58 8.85
N LEU A 109 -24.76 8.58 7.95
CA LEU A 109 -25.09 9.73 7.09
C LEU A 109 -25.24 11.06 7.85
N LYS A 110 -25.91 11.05 9.00
CA LYS A 110 -26.19 12.29 9.76
C LYS A 110 -24.93 12.95 10.33
N ALA A 111 -23.88 12.17 10.58
CA ALA A 111 -22.61 12.66 11.10
C ALA A 111 -21.68 13.22 10.01
N LEU A 112 -21.95 12.92 8.73
CA LEU A 112 -21.13 13.36 7.61
C LEU A 112 -21.38 14.83 7.24
N PRO A 113 -20.40 15.56 6.69
CA PRO A 113 -20.62 16.86 6.08
C PRO A 113 -21.67 16.81 4.95
N LYS A 114 -22.49 17.86 4.79
CA LYS A 114 -23.58 17.91 3.80
C LYS A 114 -23.18 17.54 2.37
N HIS A 115 -21.97 17.93 1.94
CA HIS A 115 -21.48 17.59 0.60
C HIS A 115 -21.15 16.11 0.45
N ILE A 116 -20.61 15.47 1.50
CA ILE A 116 -20.37 14.01 1.54
C ILE A 116 -21.69 13.25 1.65
N GLN A 117 -22.66 13.73 2.43
CA GLN A 117 -24.00 13.12 2.48
C GLN A 117 -24.62 13.03 1.08
N LYS A 118 -24.63 14.14 0.33
CA LYS A 118 -25.13 14.16 -1.06
C LYS A 118 -24.40 13.16 -1.95
N LEU A 119 -23.09 13.04 -1.80
CA LEU A 119 -22.26 12.11 -2.55
C LEU A 119 -22.62 10.64 -2.24
N VAL A 120 -22.73 10.29 -0.96
CA VAL A 120 -23.11 8.93 -0.50
C VAL A 120 -24.51 8.57 -0.98
N LEU A 121 -25.49 9.48 -0.86
CA LEU A 121 -26.86 9.25 -1.35
C LEU A 121 -26.90 9.07 -2.88
N SER A 122 -26.13 9.88 -3.61
CA SER A 122 -26.01 9.75 -5.07
C SER A 122 -25.37 8.42 -5.45
N PHE A 123 -24.38 7.98 -4.67
CA PHE A 123 -23.72 6.71 -4.86
C PHE A 123 -24.68 5.53 -4.65
N GLN A 124 -25.47 5.54 -3.56
CA GLN A 124 -26.49 4.52 -3.31
C GLN A 124 -27.51 4.43 -4.44
N LYS A 125 -27.96 5.59 -4.97
CA LYS A 125 -28.86 5.62 -6.12
C LYS A 125 -28.20 5.08 -7.39
N ALA A 126 -26.92 5.35 -7.61
CA ALA A 126 -26.20 4.81 -8.75
C ALA A 126 -26.03 3.28 -8.65
N LEU A 127 -25.83 2.74 -7.45
CA LEU A 127 -25.75 1.30 -7.19
C LEU A 127 -27.06 0.57 -7.48
N THR A 128 -28.22 1.19 -7.19
CA THR A 128 -29.52 0.56 -7.47
C THR A 128 -29.88 0.56 -8.96
N ILE A 129 -29.35 1.51 -9.73
CA ILE A 129 -29.61 1.62 -11.18
C ILE A 129 -28.71 0.68 -11.99
N MET A 130 -27.48 0.42 -11.52
CA MET A 130 -26.55 -0.46 -12.21
C MET A 130 -26.78 -1.91 -11.79
N GLU A 131 -27.53 -2.67 -12.59
CA GLU A 131 -27.61 -4.13 -12.44
C GLU A 131 -26.19 -4.74 -12.41
N TYR A 132 -25.96 -5.54 -11.38
CA TYR A 132 -24.69 -6.18 -11.06
C TYR A 132 -24.29 -7.17 -12.17
N ARG A 133 -23.51 -6.72 -13.16
CA ARG A 133 -22.90 -7.63 -14.15
C ARG A 133 -21.58 -8.18 -13.63
N ALA A 134 -21.62 -9.28 -12.89
CA ALA A 134 -20.56 -10.28 -12.99
C ALA A 134 -20.88 -11.13 -14.25
N PHE A 135 -19.97 -11.67 -15.05
CA PHE A 135 -18.89 -12.58 -14.73
C PHE A 135 -18.07 -12.81 -16.02
N GLU A 136 -16.76 -13.03 -15.90
CA GLU A 136 -16.06 -13.95 -16.81
C GLU A 136 -15.13 -14.83 -15.97
N SER A 137 -15.28 -16.14 -16.07
CA SER A 137 -14.26 -17.08 -15.61
C SER A 137 -13.09 -17.00 -16.58
N VAL A 138 -12.01 -16.36 -16.15
CA VAL A 138 -10.81 -16.30 -16.98
C VAL A 138 -10.07 -17.63 -16.82
N LYS A 139 -9.97 -18.38 -17.92
CA LYS A 139 -8.93 -19.42 -18.06
C LYS A 139 -7.58 -18.70 -18.02
N ASN A 140 -6.74 -19.09 -17.08
CA ASN A 140 -5.39 -18.55 -16.90
C ASN A 140 -4.54 -18.83 -18.15
N ASP A 141 -4.52 -17.89 -19.10
CA ASP A 141 -3.50 -17.87 -20.14
C ASP A 141 -2.41 -16.87 -19.76
N ASN A 142 -1.17 -17.36 -19.90
CA ASN A 142 0.11 -16.68 -19.69
C ASN A 142 0.66 -16.65 -18.25
N ILE A 143 0.93 -17.85 -17.72
CA ILE A 143 2.06 -18.03 -16.81
C ILE A 143 3.34 -17.86 -17.65
N GLY A 144 3.83 -16.61 -17.73
CA GLY A 144 5.15 -16.34 -18.27
C GLY A 144 6.19 -17.29 -17.67
N LYS A 145 7.17 -17.72 -18.48
CA LYS A 145 8.24 -18.67 -18.10
C LYS A 145 8.70 -18.40 -16.66
N ARG A 146 8.33 -19.30 -15.73
CA ARG A 146 8.74 -19.19 -14.32
C ARG A 146 10.26 -19.32 -14.27
N ARG A 147 10.96 -18.20 -14.06
CA ARG A 147 12.41 -18.22 -13.81
C ARG A 147 12.69 -19.05 -12.56
N LYS A 148 13.74 -19.87 -12.63
CA LYS A 148 14.16 -20.72 -11.53
C LYS A 148 14.60 -19.85 -10.35
N VAL A 149 13.98 -20.09 -9.20
CA VAL A 149 14.31 -19.39 -7.96
C VAL A 149 15.51 -20.10 -7.34
N ARG A 150 16.61 -19.37 -7.14
CA ARG A 150 17.78 -19.92 -6.43
C ARG A 150 17.60 -19.81 -4.93
N ARG A 151 17.15 -18.64 -4.47
CA ARG A 151 17.00 -18.36 -3.03
C ARG A 151 15.95 -17.31 -2.74
N ASN A 152 15.37 -17.42 -1.55
CA ASN A 152 14.47 -16.44 -0.96
C ASN A 152 14.86 -16.25 0.51
N TYR A 153 15.01 -15.01 0.96
CA TYR A 153 15.30 -14.69 2.36
C TYR A 153 14.76 -13.29 2.70
N ASN A 154 14.71 -12.98 3.99
CA ASN A 154 14.26 -11.69 4.47
C ASN A 154 15.47 -10.84 4.87
N VAL A 155 15.39 -9.55 4.57
CA VAL A 155 16.30 -8.52 5.04
C VAL A 155 15.43 -7.46 5.70
N TYR A 156 15.37 -7.43 7.04
CA TYR A 156 14.47 -6.54 7.78
C TYR A 156 13.01 -6.58 7.28
N CYS A 157 12.53 -5.45 6.73
CA CYS A 157 11.19 -5.26 6.19
C CYS A 157 11.08 -5.59 4.69
N TYR A 158 12.11 -6.21 4.11
CA TYR A 158 12.17 -6.63 2.73
C TYR A 158 12.23 -8.15 2.60
N ASN A 159 11.69 -8.64 1.49
CA ASN A 159 11.87 -9.99 1.00
C ASN A 159 12.75 -9.92 -0.26
N ILE A 160 13.84 -10.67 -0.24
CA ILE A 160 14.83 -10.75 -1.31
C ILE A 160 14.68 -12.09 -2.01
N LYS A 161 14.53 -12.04 -3.33
CA LYS A 161 14.42 -13.21 -4.19
C LYS A 161 15.52 -13.20 -5.25
N ILE A 162 16.38 -14.20 -5.22
CA ILE A 162 17.42 -14.42 -6.24
C ILE A 162 16.86 -15.36 -7.31
N THR A 163 16.89 -14.93 -8.57
CA THR A 163 16.44 -15.76 -9.71
C THR A 163 17.48 -15.81 -10.81
N GLU A 164 17.60 -16.99 -11.41
CA GLU A 164 18.41 -17.19 -12.62
C GLU A 164 17.91 -16.31 -13.76
N SER A 165 18.83 -15.60 -14.42
CA SER A 165 18.57 -14.93 -15.69
C SER A 165 19.31 -15.66 -16.81
N PRO A 166 18.70 -15.81 -18.00
CA PRO A 166 19.41 -16.30 -19.18
C PRO A 166 20.47 -15.30 -19.67
N ASP A 167 20.40 -14.04 -19.25
CA ASP A 167 21.29 -12.94 -19.65
C ASP A 167 22.59 -12.88 -18.79
N TYR A 168 23.08 -14.03 -18.31
CA TYR A 168 24.28 -14.23 -17.47
C TYR A 168 24.28 -13.64 -16.05
N GLU A 169 23.51 -12.58 -15.77
CA GLU A 169 23.44 -11.96 -14.44
C GLU A 169 22.21 -12.41 -13.66
N ASP A 170 22.40 -12.97 -12.46
CA ASP A 170 21.29 -13.30 -11.57
C ASP A 170 20.52 -12.03 -11.17
N ARG A 171 19.21 -12.16 -10.95
CA ARG A 171 18.37 -11.02 -10.53
C ARG A 171 18.22 -10.99 -9.02
N TYR A 172 18.56 -9.85 -8.41
CA TYR A 172 18.31 -9.54 -7.01
C TYR A 172 16.98 -8.79 -6.87
N TYR A 173 15.91 -9.54 -6.66
CA TYR A 173 14.56 -8.99 -6.69
C TYR A 173 14.07 -8.62 -5.29
N VAL A 174 13.92 -7.32 -5.05
CA VAL A 174 13.46 -6.71 -3.79
C VAL A 174 11.95 -6.51 -3.80
N LYS A 175 11.28 -6.94 -2.74
CA LYS A 175 9.90 -6.57 -2.39
C LYS A 175 9.78 -6.18 -0.92
N PRO A 176 8.75 -5.41 -0.53
CA PRO A 176 8.33 -5.36 0.86
C PRO A 176 8.06 -6.77 1.42
N PHE A 177 8.10 -6.91 2.74
CA PHE A 177 7.88 -8.18 3.45
C PHE A 177 6.52 -8.84 3.20
N THR A 178 5.57 -8.13 2.59
CA THR A 178 4.23 -8.63 2.26
C THR A 178 3.76 -8.04 0.94
N ASP A 179 2.87 -8.75 0.25
CA ASP A 179 2.15 -8.23 -0.91
C ASP A 179 0.74 -7.74 -0.56
N LEU A 180 0.36 -7.69 0.73
CA LEU A 180 -0.93 -7.16 1.17
C LEU A 180 -1.08 -5.69 0.76
N VAL A 181 -2.13 -5.40 0.02
CA VAL A 181 -2.42 -4.07 -0.53
C VAL A 181 -2.60 -3.03 0.57
N ASP A 182 -3.15 -3.43 1.71
CA ASP A 182 -3.32 -2.62 2.91
C ASP A 182 -1.99 -2.02 3.37
N VAL A 183 -0.97 -2.88 3.47
CA VAL A 183 0.38 -2.49 3.83
C VAL A 183 1.01 -1.65 2.73
N ILE A 184 0.90 -2.07 1.47
CA ILE A 184 1.48 -1.37 0.30
C ILE A 184 0.95 0.07 0.20
N PHE A 185 -0.32 0.29 0.54
CA PHE A 185 -0.97 1.60 0.47
C PHE A 185 -0.73 2.46 1.70
N CYS A 186 -0.68 1.88 2.90
CA CYS A 186 -0.55 2.68 4.12
C CYS A 186 0.89 3.10 4.44
N TYR A 187 1.93 2.32 4.11
CA TYR A 187 3.29 2.61 4.60
C TYR A 187 3.83 3.97 4.15
N LYS A 188 3.48 4.40 2.93
CA LYS A 188 3.88 5.72 2.41
C LYS A 188 3.17 6.85 3.16
N SER A 189 1.86 6.70 3.36
CA SER A 189 1.05 7.65 4.11
C SER A 189 1.56 7.80 5.54
N LEU A 190 1.87 6.69 6.21
CA LEU A 190 2.47 6.68 7.55
C LEU A 190 3.84 7.39 7.55
N GLY A 191 4.67 7.15 6.54
CA GLY A 191 5.93 7.87 6.37
C GLY A 191 5.75 9.39 6.22
N ASP A 192 4.80 9.84 5.40
CA ASP A 192 4.49 11.28 5.25
C ASP A 192 3.97 11.89 6.56
N ILE A 193 3.11 11.15 7.27
CA ILE A 193 2.56 11.52 8.58
C ILE A 193 3.67 11.66 9.62
N MET A 194 4.67 10.76 9.65
CA MET A 194 5.83 10.89 10.57
C MET A 194 6.55 12.22 10.36
N ILE A 195 6.82 12.59 9.10
CA ILE A 195 7.48 13.86 8.78
C ILE A 195 6.64 15.03 9.28
N GLU A 196 5.33 14.97 9.08
CA GLU A 196 4.43 16.02 9.55
C GLU A 196 4.38 16.10 11.08
N TYR A 197 4.35 14.95 11.76
CA TYR A 197 4.35 14.86 13.21
C TYR A 197 5.64 15.46 13.79
N ASP A 198 6.80 15.09 13.23
CA ASP A 198 8.10 15.67 13.57
C ASP A 198 8.08 17.19 13.39
N ARG A 199 7.60 17.69 12.24
CA ARG A 199 7.53 19.14 11.97
C ARG A 199 6.63 19.89 12.96
N ARG A 200 5.56 19.27 13.42
CA ARG A 200 4.61 19.89 14.37
C ARG A 200 5.09 19.83 15.82
N ARG A 201 5.89 18.83 16.20
CA ARG A 201 6.15 18.51 17.62
C ARG A 201 7.64 18.38 18.00
N TYR A 202 8.51 18.00 17.07
CA TYR A 202 9.91 17.63 17.34
C TYR A 202 10.90 18.23 16.32
N LEU A 203 10.55 19.36 15.69
CA LEU A 203 11.33 19.91 14.58
C LEU A 203 12.77 20.25 14.98
N LYS A 204 12.97 20.77 16.20
CA LYS A 204 14.30 21.21 16.65
C LYS A 204 15.19 20.02 16.96
N GLU A 205 14.62 19.01 17.60
CA GLU A 205 15.25 17.76 17.99
C GLU A 205 15.68 17.00 16.74
N VAL A 206 14.75 16.73 15.82
CA VAL A 206 15.01 15.99 14.58
C VAL A 206 16.00 16.71 13.67
N ALA A 207 16.05 18.04 13.69
CA ALA A 207 16.96 18.81 12.82
C ALA A 207 18.44 18.69 13.20
N VAL A 208 18.75 18.33 14.44
CA VAL A 208 20.13 18.18 14.92
C VAL A 208 20.52 16.73 15.19
N SER A 209 19.58 15.80 15.08
CA SER A 209 19.78 14.38 15.34
C SER A 209 20.57 13.68 14.24
N GLU A 210 21.28 12.63 14.66
CA GLU A 210 21.92 11.68 13.75
C GLU A 210 20.88 10.74 13.10
N PHE A 211 21.29 10.02 12.06
CA PHE A 211 20.36 9.20 11.28
C PHE A 211 19.68 8.11 12.10
N ASP A 212 20.45 7.43 12.95
CA ASP A 212 19.98 6.39 13.86
C ASP A 212 19.03 6.94 14.93
N GLU A 213 19.34 8.09 15.52
CA GLU A 213 18.44 8.77 16.46
C GLU A 213 17.08 9.10 15.81
N ILE A 214 17.08 9.57 14.56
CA ILE A 214 15.83 9.83 13.81
C ILE A 214 15.07 8.53 13.53
N VAL A 215 15.78 7.44 13.23
CA VAL A 215 15.16 6.12 13.02
C VAL A 215 14.50 5.64 14.30
N ASP A 216 15.21 5.69 15.43
CA ASP A 216 14.72 5.23 16.73
C ASP A 216 13.50 6.02 17.18
N HIS A 217 13.58 7.36 17.15
CA HIS A 217 12.43 8.23 17.45
C HIS A 217 11.21 7.89 16.58
N ARG A 218 11.40 7.65 15.28
CA ARG A 218 10.29 7.30 14.38
C ARG A 218 9.71 5.92 14.65
N LEU A 219 10.53 4.96 15.06
CA LEU A 219 10.08 3.64 15.47
C LEU A 219 9.27 3.72 16.78
N GLU A 220 9.67 4.58 17.72
CA GLU A 220 8.95 4.81 18.98
C GLU A 220 7.56 5.39 18.75
N ILE A 221 7.44 6.45 17.93
CA ILE A 221 6.13 7.09 17.67
C ILE A 221 5.25 6.30 16.70
N PHE A 222 5.82 5.36 15.92
CA PHE A 222 5.10 4.66 14.85
C PHE A 222 3.79 4.05 15.33
N ARG A 223 3.81 3.39 16.50
CA ARG A 223 2.65 2.66 17.01
C ARG A 223 1.48 3.60 17.26
N TYR A 224 1.72 4.73 17.92
CA TYR A 224 0.72 5.76 18.14
C TYR A 224 0.14 6.27 16.81
N LEU A 225 0.99 6.61 15.83
CA LEU A 225 0.54 7.11 14.54
C LEU A 225 -0.31 6.07 13.79
N ALA A 226 0.12 4.81 13.78
CA ALA A 226 -0.57 3.74 13.06
C ALA A 226 -1.90 3.34 13.72
N GLU A 227 -1.97 3.32 15.06
CA GLU A 227 -3.20 3.04 15.81
C GLU A 227 -4.28 4.12 15.58
N ASN A 228 -3.88 5.37 15.37
CA ASN A 228 -4.83 6.45 15.08
C ASN A 228 -5.18 6.60 13.59
N PHE A 229 -4.27 6.22 12.68
CA PHE A 229 -4.48 6.33 11.23
C PHE A 229 -5.18 5.11 10.61
N CYS A 230 -4.72 3.91 10.96
CA CYS A 230 -5.15 2.66 10.33
C CYS A 230 -5.26 1.48 11.31
N PRO A 231 -6.08 1.59 12.37
CA PRO A 231 -6.25 0.49 13.34
C PRO A 231 -6.81 -0.77 12.68
N ASP A 232 -7.64 -0.62 11.64
CA ASP A 232 -8.17 -1.71 10.81
C ASP A 232 -7.10 -2.46 10.01
N VAL A 233 -5.94 -1.84 9.72
CA VAL A 233 -4.81 -2.52 9.09
C VAL A 233 -3.97 -3.24 10.14
N LEU A 234 -3.76 -2.63 11.31
CA LEU A 234 -2.98 -3.23 12.39
C LEU A 234 -3.62 -4.52 12.91
N SER A 235 -4.95 -4.58 12.99
CA SER A 235 -5.68 -5.78 13.42
C SER A 235 -5.45 -7.01 12.51
N LEU A 236 -5.05 -6.80 11.25
CA LEU A 236 -4.74 -7.85 10.29
C LEU A 236 -3.31 -8.39 10.39
N LEU A 237 -2.44 -7.72 11.16
CA LEU A 237 -1.01 -7.98 11.18
C LEU A 237 -0.57 -8.58 12.53
N SER A 238 0.34 -9.55 12.47
CA SER A 238 1.05 -9.99 13.68
C SER A 238 2.02 -8.92 14.17
N THR A 239 2.40 -8.97 15.45
CA THR A 239 3.39 -8.05 16.05
C THR A 239 4.67 -7.94 15.22
N GLU A 240 5.18 -9.06 14.69
CA GLU A 240 6.36 -9.08 13.82
C GLU A 240 6.14 -8.34 12.49
N LYS A 241 4.95 -8.45 11.89
CA LYS A 241 4.61 -7.70 10.67
C LYS A 241 4.42 -6.20 10.96
N ILE A 242 3.88 -5.85 12.12
CA ILE A 242 3.76 -4.45 12.56
C ILE A 242 5.15 -3.82 12.70
N LYS A 243 6.11 -4.52 13.32
CA LYS A 243 7.51 -4.05 13.38
C LYS A 243 8.10 -3.81 11.98
N LYS A 244 7.87 -4.73 11.04
CA LYS A 244 8.33 -4.55 9.65
C LYS A 244 7.65 -3.38 8.94
N LEU A 245 6.36 -3.13 9.20
CA LEU A 245 5.66 -1.95 8.70
C LEU A 245 6.24 -0.65 9.28
N ALA A 246 6.65 -0.67 10.55
CA ALA A 246 7.32 0.46 11.20
C ALA A 246 8.62 0.83 10.47
N TYR A 247 9.54 -0.13 10.30
CA TYR A 247 10.77 0.08 9.54
C TYR A 247 10.50 0.55 8.11
N LEU A 248 9.54 -0.07 7.41
CA LEU A 248 9.23 0.31 6.03
C LEU A 248 8.73 1.76 5.92
N SER A 249 7.90 2.18 6.87
CA SER A 249 7.36 3.55 6.96
C SER A 249 8.44 4.56 7.35
N THR A 250 9.31 4.21 8.30
CA THR A 250 10.47 5.03 8.72
C THR A 250 11.47 5.21 7.57
N PHE A 251 11.81 4.15 6.85
CA PHE A 251 12.68 4.29 5.68
C PHE A 251 12.02 5.10 4.56
N CYS A 252 10.68 5.06 4.47
CA CYS A 252 9.91 5.88 3.53
C CYS A 252 9.93 7.35 3.89
N SER A 253 9.74 7.69 5.16
CA SER A 253 9.82 9.07 5.64
C SER A 253 11.23 9.68 5.46
N LEU A 254 12.27 8.84 5.51
CA LEU A 254 13.65 9.21 5.23
C LEU A 254 14.02 9.20 3.74
N LYS A 255 13.10 8.82 2.85
CA LYS A 255 13.32 8.67 1.39
C LYS A 255 14.42 7.66 1.01
N VAL A 256 14.77 6.74 1.91
CA VAL A 256 15.82 5.71 1.70
C VAL A 256 15.26 4.30 1.46
N THR A 257 13.93 4.10 1.48
CA THR A 257 13.30 2.76 1.31
C THR A 257 13.83 1.94 0.13
N ARG A 258 14.24 2.61 -0.96
CA ARG A 258 14.70 1.92 -2.17
C ARG A 258 16.13 1.41 -2.09
N ILE A 259 16.97 2.04 -1.25
CA ILE A 259 18.39 1.70 -1.10
C ILE A 259 18.67 0.87 0.16
N MET A 260 17.85 1.00 1.21
CA MET A 260 17.99 0.23 2.45
C MET A 260 18.07 -1.30 2.28
N PRO A 261 17.40 -1.96 1.32
CA PRO A 261 17.58 -3.40 1.11
C PRO A 261 19.04 -3.80 0.85
N PHE A 262 19.81 -2.95 0.18
CA PHE A 262 21.22 -3.21 -0.13
C PHE A 262 22.14 -2.86 1.04
N LEU A 263 21.80 -1.79 1.79
CA LEU A 263 22.56 -1.37 2.96
C LEU A 263 22.39 -2.30 4.18
N LEU A 264 21.25 -3.00 4.27
CA LEU A 264 20.92 -3.89 5.40
C LEU A 264 21.23 -5.36 5.14
N ASP A 265 21.62 -5.73 3.91
CA ASP A 265 21.91 -7.12 3.56
C ASP A 265 23.41 -7.37 3.65
N ASP A 266 23.85 -8.06 4.70
CA ASP A 266 25.27 -8.37 4.93
C ASP A 266 25.93 -9.17 3.79
N ARG A 267 25.14 -9.74 2.86
CA ARG A 267 25.65 -10.44 1.68
C ARG A 267 25.89 -9.54 0.48
N VAL A 268 25.47 -8.29 0.54
CA VAL A 268 25.75 -7.27 -0.49
C VAL A 268 27.05 -6.59 -0.11
N GLN A 269 28.09 -6.82 -0.90
CA GLN A 269 29.42 -6.24 -0.65
C GLN A 269 29.52 -4.82 -1.21
N GLU A 270 28.93 -4.61 -2.39
CA GLU A 270 28.90 -3.33 -3.08
C GLU A 270 27.61 -3.22 -3.90
N PHE A 271 27.06 -2.01 -4.03
CA PHE A 271 26.01 -1.71 -5.00
C PHE A 271 26.26 -0.36 -5.67
N TYR A 272 25.89 -0.26 -6.94
CA TYR A 272 26.10 0.92 -7.77
C TYR A 272 25.00 1.06 -8.81
N GLN A 273 24.90 2.28 -9.35
CA GLN A 273 23.98 2.60 -10.44
C GLN A 273 24.71 3.43 -11.48
N ASP A 274 24.85 2.87 -12.68
CA ASP A 274 25.65 3.50 -13.74
C ASP A 274 25.09 4.83 -14.23
N ALA A 275 23.75 4.96 -14.29
CA ALA A 275 23.08 6.17 -14.76
C ALA A 275 21.66 6.29 -14.17
N PRO A 276 21.07 7.50 -14.12
CA PRO A 276 19.67 7.66 -13.73
C PRO A 276 18.74 6.77 -14.56
N ASN A 277 17.69 6.24 -13.93
CA ASN A 277 16.69 5.33 -14.50
C ASN A 277 17.21 3.93 -14.90
N THR A 278 18.50 3.62 -14.74
CA THR A 278 18.99 2.25 -14.86
C THR A 278 18.80 1.46 -13.57
N ASN A 279 18.76 0.14 -13.67
CA ASN A 279 18.68 -0.73 -12.51
C ASN A 279 19.97 -0.63 -11.69
N ILE A 280 19.84 -0.70 -10.36
CA ILE A 280 20.99 -0.87 -9.47
C ILE A 280 21.58 -2.26 -9.71
N TYR A 281 22.90 -2.30 -9.86
CA TYR A 281 23.72 -3.50 -9.84
C TYR A 281 24.35 -3.67 -8.47
N LEU A 282 24.64 -4.90 -8.10
CA LEU A 282 25.31 -5.22 -6.85
C LEU A 282 26.16 -6.46 -6.97
N ASP A 283 27.20 -6.54 -6.15
CA ASP A 283 28.03 -7.73 -6.02
C ASP A 283 27.61 -8.46 -4.73
N HIS A 284 27.00 -9.63 -4.91
CA HIS A 284 26.50 -10.47 -3.84
C HIS A 284 27.51 -11.58 -3.53
N GLU A 285 27.85 -11.77 -2.25
CA GLU A 285 28.87 -12.71 -1.76
C GLU A 285 28.78 -14.11 -2.42
N ILE A 286 27.58 -14.69 -2.46
CA ILE A 286 27.33 -16.04 -3.01
C ILE A 286 27.09 -16.06 -4.54
N TYR A 287 26.43 -15.04 -5.09
CA TYR A 287 25.90 -15.09 -6.47
C TYR A 287 26.69 -14.22 -7.45
N GLY A 288 27.74 -13.55 -6.97
CA GLY A 288 28.49 -12.57 -7.75
C GLY A 288 27.60 -11.41 -8.17
N ARG A 289 27.86 -10.89 -9.37
CA ARG A 289 27.14 -9.74 -9.91
C ARG A 289 25.67 -10.05 -10.15
N CYS A 290 24.81 -9.22 -9.57
CA CYS A 290 23.37 -9.32 -9.70
C CYS A 290 22.77 -7.99 -10.17
N ARG A 291 21.71 -8.08 -10.98
CA ARG A 291 20.90 -6.92 -11.38
C ARG A 291 19.62 -6.83 -10.55
N SER A 292 19.36 -5.69 -9.92
CA SER A 292 18.15 -5.52 -9.10
C SER A 292 16.92 -5.06 -9.88
N ASN A 293 15.73 -5.14 -9.30
CA ASN A 293 14.51 -4.52 -9.83
C ASN A 293 14.34 -3.05 -9.43
N ILE A 294 15.29 -2.46 -8.70
CA ILE A 294 15.26 -1.08 -8.26
C ILE A 294 16.03 -0.22 -9.25
N ALA A 295 15.48 0.92 -9.63
CA ALA A 295 16.10 1.90 -10.53
C ALA A 295 15.83 3.32 -10.02
N LEU A 296 16.85 4.06 -9.59
CA LEU A 296 16.64 5.40 -9.05
C LEU A 296 16.55 6.41 -10.20
N SER A 297 15.53 7.27 -10.17
CA SER A 297 15.35 8.35 -11.13
C SER A 297 15.75 9.67 -10.48
N LYS A 298 16.04 10.69 -11.30
CA LYS A 298 15.93 12.08 -10.81
C LYS A 298 14.46 12.30 -10.41
N LYS A 299 14.23 12.87 -9.24
CA LYS A 299 12.91 13.36 -8.83
C LYS A 299 12.72 14.77 -9.36
#